data_AF-A0A5J4VY65-F1
#
_entry.id   AF-A0A5J4VY65-F1
#
_cell.length_a   1.000
_cell.length_b   1.000
_cell.length_c   1.000
_cell.angle_alpha   90.00
_cell.angle_beta   90.00
_cell.angle_gamma   90.00
#
_symmetry.space_group_name_H-M   'P 1'
#
loop_
_entity.id
_entity.type
_entity.pdbx_description
1 polymer ?
#
loop_
_entity_poly.entity_id
_entity_poly.type
_entity_poly.pdbx_seq_one_letter_code
_entity_poly.pdbx_strand_id
1 'polypeptide(L)'
;MRIYNLNSDSLVTIENTVISDIYSDSPNSQLILVEFSNPIVITPTTKPILIIKGSTFQNSNHLSSLGNLSADVKLVDAKPQLFKFVNNTFNNVKSIEENEKDYEIMINLTQGYTAGDVIPRFAGFLYNHNIKPIIIYEFGSTIPKFIFPGSYEHLTVNSNSATISCTKFDEDYNDEIKTLTCAMIIIRGQDSIDQLRLSKRSIEIEGDFSVIDLRTDGLLITFLGSNHIVASNQITFRPTVGSQPNDSLFRVTNGGELNLDSIQVTRIRSFSGAEEIPIVSVVPESGKYVQISSIPGILILINSIISGSGSFAEKWSGKGINEICNLNYAPLIVGSSTGKVTLIGTTVTQSEGAGIYVSGGAQLSIDSTSTLISNGERVGSSLSGMQTHVVCNGIDASGYPITTSVEINSNSLPSYSTNQETWVFADSSKGCNSIIRSPGGNIVGRLAPQATSGSITIKSDESGSKTVKTTVTGNILNPCDRILNLEVRNQYGQTILSQNLNESQSNAAGAQWEGFDKFSLELPSSSFLDATTESKFSLRVIEYRKESQSDWKKGDEEKRILNKERK
;
A
#
# COMPACT_ATOMS: atom_id res chain seq x y z
N MET A 1 45.10 24.13 2.32
CA MET A 1 45.07 25.44 3.01
C MET A 1 44.53 25.24 4.41
N ARG A 2 45.22 25.71 5.47
CA ARG A 2 44.73 25.60 6.86
C ARG A 2 44.61 27.00 7.47
N ILE A 3 43.43 27.31 8.00
CA ILE A 3 43.08 28.60 8.60
C ILE A 3 42.61 28.31 10.02
N TYR A 4 43.41 28.71 11.00
CA TYR A 4 43.10 28.54 12.41
C TYR A 4 42.69 29.87 13.03
N ASN A 5 41.80 29.82 14.01
CA ASN A 5 41.34 30.96 14.79
C ASN A 5 40.80 32.12 13.92
N LEU A 6 39.90 31.80 12.99
CA LEU A 6 39.27 32.83 12.15
C LEU A 6 38.30 33.68 12.98
N ASN A 7 38.69 34.92 13.26
CA ASN A 7 37.92 35.89 14.04
C ASN A 7 36.83 36.60 13.20
N SER A 8 35.84 37.20 13.87
CA SER A 8 34.68 37.84 13.22
C SER A 8 35.00 39.07 12.36
N ASP A 9 36.19 39.65 12.49
CA ASP A 9 36.70 40.79 11.72
C ASP A 9 37.58 40.36 10.52
N SER A 10 37.81 39.07 10.36
CA SER A 10 38.60 38.52 9.25
C SER A 10 37.76 38.45 7.96
N LEU A 11 38.40 38.60 6.80
CA LEU A 11 37.79 38.32 5.51
C LEU A 11 38.71 37.43 4.68
N VAL A 12 38.24 36.22 4.37
CA VAL A 12 38.88 35.25 3.49
C VAL A 12 37.96 35.06 2.30
N THR A 13 38.42 35.49 1.12
CA THR A 13 37.70 35.26 -0.14
C THR A 13 38.58 34.44 -1.08
N ILE A 14 38.06 33.30 -1.53
CA ILE A 14 38.67 32.44 -2.54
C ILE A 14 37.75 32.47 -3.76
N GLU A 15 38.18 33.10 -4.85
CA GLU A 15 37.33 33.29 -6.02
C GLU A 15 38.00 32.78 -7.30
N ASN A 16 37.26 32.05 -8.13
CA ASN A 16 37.66 31.53 -9.45
C ASN A 16 39.00 30.80 -9.45
N THR A 17 39.29 30.06 -8.38
CA THR A 17 40.60 29.42 -8.17
C THR A 17 40.49 27.91 -8.37
N VAL A 18 41.50 27.30 -9.00
CA VAL A 18 41.67 25.84 -8.99
C VAL A 18 42.50 25.46 -7.78
N ILE A 19 41.93 24.63 -6.91
CA ILE A 19 42.52 24.19 -5.64
C ILE A 19 42.79 22.70 -5.78
N SER A 20 44.06 22.32 -5.95
CA SER A 20 44.47 20.95 -6.18
C SER A 20 45.50 20.48 -5.16
N ASP A 21 45.38 19.23 -4.72
CA ASP A 21 46.48 18.53 -4.05
C ASP A 21 47.26 17.73 -5.10
N ILE A 22 48.55 18.03 -5.25
CA ILE A 22 49.40 17.39 -6.27
C ILE A 22 50.29 16.31 -5.64
N TYR A 23 50.48 16.29 -4.31
CA TYR A 23 51.53 15.46 -3.67
C TYR A 23 51.28 15.04 -2.21
N SER A 24 50.07 15.15 -1.66
CA SER A 24 49.84 14.69 -0.30
C SER A 24 49.70 13.17 -0.20
N ASP A 25 50.71 12.51 0.36
CA ASP A 25 50.65 11.11 0.78
C ASP A 25 49.84 10.90 2.07
N SER A 26 49.16 11.94 2.58
CA SER A 26 48.35 11.83 3.78
C SER A 26 46.89 11.59 3.40
N PRO A 27 46.29 10.47 3.84
CA PRO A 27 44.90 10.17 3.51
C PRO A 27 43.88 11.03 4.31
N ASN A 28 44.37 11.91 5.20
CA ASN A 28 43.59 12.86 5.98
C ASN A 28 43.86 14.32 5.59
N SER A 29 44.47 14.57 4.41
CA SER A 29 44.75 15.92 3.94
C SER A 29 43.48 16.59 3.40
N GLN A 30 43.05 17.67 4.04
CA GLN A 30 41.99 18.53 3.51
C GLN A 30 42.59 19.59 2.58
N LEU A 31 41.94 19.85 1.43
CA LEU A 31 42.28 20.98 0.57
C LEU A 31 42.05 22.31 1.31
N ILE A 32 41.01 22.38 2.13
CA ILE A 32 40.73 23.52 3.02
C ILE A 32 40.31 23.00 4.40
N LEU A 33 40.99 23.47 5.45
CA LEU A 33 40.55 23.36 6.83
C LEU A 33 40.37 24.76 7.41
N VAL A 34 39.20 25.05 7.98
CA VAL A 34 38.90 26.30 8.69
C VAL A 34 38.37 25.99 10.08
N GLU A 35 39.04 26.51 11.10
CA GLU A 35 38.59 26.48 12.48
C GLU A 35 38.17 27.89 12.93
N PHE A 36 36.90 28.05 13.28
CA PHE A 36 36.35 29.33 13.73
C PHE A 36 36.59 29.48 15.24
N SER A 37 37.37 30.47 15.66
CA SER A 37 37.66 30.73 17.08
C SER A 37 36.49 31.44 17.73
N ASN A 38 35.68 30.70 18.51
CA ASN A 38 34.67 31.16 19.47
C ASN A 38 34.35 32.68 19.41
N PRO A 39 33.80 33.20 18.29
CA PRO A 39 33.73 34.63 18.14
C PRO A 39 32.60 35.07 19.07
N ILE A 40 32.92 35.84 20.09
CA ILE A 40 31.93 36.61 20.83
C ILE A 40 31.37 37.58 19.79
N VAL A 41 30.26 37.19 19.17
CA VAL A 41 29.54 38.02 18.21
C VAL A 41 28.83 39.09 19.04
N ILE A 42 29.54 40.16 19.40
CA ILE A 42 28.95 41.30 20.12
C ILE A 42 28.00 42.08 19.19
N THR A 43 28.11 41.88 17.88
CA THR A 43 27.25 42.45 16.83
C THR A 43 27.12 41.47 15.67
N PRO A 44 25.92 41.21 15.12
CA PRO A 44 25.75 40.31 13.99
C PRO A 44 26.52 40.88 12.80
N THR A 45 27.58 40.19 12.37
CA THR A 45 28.24 40.50 11.11
C THR A 45 27.30 40.09 9.98
N THR A 46 26.81 41.06 9.22
CA THR A 46 25.90 40.84 8.08
C THR A 46 26.61 40.27 6.85
N LYS A 47 27.94 40.13 6.89
CA LYS A 47 28.76 39.61 5.80
C LYS A 47 29.49 38.34 6.23
N PRO A 48 29.47 37.28 5.40
CA PRO A 48 30.28 36.09 5.65
C PRO A 48 31.77 36.45 5.70
N ILE A 49 32.48 35.89 6.67
CA ILE A 49 33.93 36.07 6.82
C ILE A 49 34.72 35.09 5.95
N LEU A 50 34.11 33.97 5.54
CA LEU A 50 34.63 33.03 4.55
C LEU A 50 33.72 33.02 3.32
N ILE A 51 34.24 33.39 2.16
CA ILE A 51 33.51 33.32 0.89
C ILE A 51 34.33 32.50 -0.10
N ILE A 52 33.76 31.41 -0.61
CA ILE A 52 34.37 30.61 -1.66
C ILE A 52 33.45 30.63 -2.87
N LYS A 53 33.93 31.17 -3.99
CA LYS A 53 33.09 31.41 -5.16
C LYS A 53 33.75 30.98 -6.46
N GLY A 54 33.02 30.35 -7.38
CA GLY A 54 33.48 30.05 -8.73
C GLY A 54 34.72 29.14 -8.81
N SER A 55 35.10 28.51 -7.69
CA SER A 55 36.37 27.79 -7.55
C SER A 55 36.19 26.31 -7.89
N THR A 56 37.25 25.67 -8.39
CA THR A 56 37.28 24.25 -8.72
C THR A 56 38.20 23.50 -7.78
N PHE A 57 37.68 22.51 -7.07
CA PHE A 57 38.45 21.61 -6.21
C PHE A 57 38.85 20.38 -7.03
N GLN A 58 40.15 20.09 -7.10
CA GLN A 58 40.70 18.93 -7.80
C GLN A 58 41.41 18.04 -6.81
N ASN A 59 40.73 16.98 -6.36
CA ASN A 59 41.34 15.97 -5.49
C ASN A 59 41.91 14.83 -6.34
N SER A 60 43.23 14.73 -6.34
CA SER A 60 44.00 13.68 -7.04
C SER A 60 44.73 12.74 -6.06
N ASN A 61 44.41 12.81 -4.76
CA ASN A 61 45.12 12.03 -3.74
C ASN A 61 44.95 10.52 -3.98
N HIS A 62 46.08 9.81 -4.01
CA HIS A 62 46.16 8.39 -4.36
C HIS A 62 46.05 7.44 -3.15
N LEU A 63 46.04 7.92 -1.91
CA LEU A 63 45.95 7.05 -0.72
C LEU A 63 44.58 7.15 -0.05
N SER A 64 43.87 6.02 0.04
CA SER A 64 42.63 5.90 0.81
C SER A 64 42.95 5.68 2.30
N SER A 65 42.30 6.46 3.17
CA SER A 65 42.28 6.19 4.61
C SER A 65 41.24 5.11 4.84
N LEU A 66 41.68 3.86 4.97
CA LEU A 66 40.82 2.78 5.45
C LEU A 66 40.48 3.07 6.92
N GLY A 67 39.37 3.75 7.17
CA GLY A 67 38.78 3.88 8.52
C GLY A 67 38.49 5.29 9.04
N ASN A 68 39.14 6.35 8.53
CA ASN A 68 38.87 7.74 8.97
C ASN A 68 38.09 8.56 7.94
N LEU A 69 37.22 9.43 8.47
CA LEU A 69 36.48 10.47 7.74
C LEU A 69 37.43 11.52 7.15
N SER A 70 37.43 11.67 5.83
CA SER A 70 38.15 12.73 5.10
C SER A 70 37.18 13.66 4.38
N ALA A 71 37.58 14.92 4.19
CA ALA A 71 36.84 15.85 3.35
C ALA A 71 37.75 16.85 2.64
N ASP A 72 37.40 17.24 1.41
CA ASP A 72 38.12 18.28 0.65
C ASP A 72 38.06 19.62 1.39
N VAL A 73 36.89 19.97 1.91
CA VAL A 73 36.68 21.16 2.74
C VAL A 73 36.14 20.77 4.12
N LYS A 74 36.85 21.15 5.18
CA LYS A 74 36.41 20.94 6.57
C LYS A 74 36.25 22.27 7.31
N LEU A 75 35.06 22.49 7.87
CA LEU A 75 34.76 23.62 8.75
C LEU A 75 34.55 23.10 10.18
N VAL A 76 35.17 23.73 11.16
CA VAL A 76 35.07 23.37 12.59
C VAL A 76 34.57 24.57 13.40
N ASP A 77 33.63 24.33 14.30
CA ASP A 77 32.92 25.36 15.08
C ASP A 77 32.26 26.43 14.19
N ALA A 78 31.70 26.00 13.07
CA ALA A 78 31.13 26.89 12.07
C ALA A 78 29.80 27.48 12.52
N LYS A 79 29.68 28.80 12.42
CA LYS A 79 28.39 29.51 12.49
C LYS A 79 27.90 29.74 11.05
N PRO A 80 26.68 29.34 10.68
CA PRO A 80 26.17 29.48 9.31
C PRO A 80 26.31 30.89 8.72
N GLN A 81 26.13 31.96 9.50
CA GLN A 81 26.30 33.32 8.99
C GLN A 81 27.74 33.68 8.57
N LEU A 82 28.74 32.92 9.01
CA LEU A 82 30.16 33.24 8.82
C LEU A 82 30.75 32.70 7.51
N PHE A 83 30.06 31.82 6.80
CA PHE A 83 30.55 31.29 5.54
C PHE A 83 29.51 31.37 4.42
N LYS A 84 29.99 31.39 3.17
CA LYS A 84 29.16 31.29 1.98
C LYS A 84 29.93 30.63 0.85
N PHE A 85 29.28 29.66 0.20
CA PHE A 85 29.81 29.01 -1.00
C PHE A 85 28.90 29.31 -2.20
N VAL A 86 29.51 29.71 -3.31
CA VAL A 86 28.78 30.14 -4.51
C VAL A 86 29.39 29.54 -5.78
N ASN A 87 28.64 28.77 -6.56
CA ASN A 87 29.07 28.27 -7.89
C ASN A 87 30.42 27.55 -7.91
N ASN A 88 30.73 26.74 -6.89
CA ASN A 88 31.98 25.96 -6.88
C ASN A 88 31.79 24.60 -7.57
N THR A 89 32.88 24.06 -8.10
CA THR A 89 32.94 22.77 -8.80
C THR A 89 33.85 21.82 -8.03
N PHE A 90 33.40 20.59 -7.76
CA PHE A 90 34.24 19.54 -7.18
C PHE A 90 34.55 18.50 -8.25
N ASN A 91 35.84 18.20 -8.45
CA ASN A 91 36.33 17.22 -9.41
C ASN A 91 37.24 16.22 -8.71
N ASN A 92 36.64 15.10 -8.30
CA ASN A 92 37.31 14.05 -7.55
C ASN A 92 37.78 12.96 -8.53
N VAL A 93 39.02 13.06 -9.02
CA VAL A 93 39.59 12.15 -10.02
C VAL A 93 40.55 11.19 -9.32
N LYS A 94 40.00 10.19 -8.63
CA LYS A 94 40.81 9.18 -7.93
C LYS A 94 41.09 7.99 -8.83
N SER A 95 42.35 7.52 -8.81
CA SER A 95 42.84 6.43 -9.66
C SER A 95 42.86 5.05 -8.99
N ILE A 96 42.44 4.96 -7.72
CA ILE A 96 42.45 3.73 -6.89
C ILE A 96 41.08 3.60 -6.21
N GLU A 97 40.70 2.38 -5.82
CA GLU A 97 39.42 2.04 -5.15
C GLU A 97 38.94 3.12 -4.18
N GLU A 98 37.65 3.43 -4.29
CA GLU A 98 37.04 4.60 -3.68
C GLU A 98 37.02 4.47 -2.16
N ASN A 99 37.59 5.46 -1.47
CA ASN A 99 37.42 5.56 -0.02
C ASN A 99 35.97 5.94 0.31
N GLU A 100 35.27 5.05 1.00
CA GLU A 100 33.88 5.20 1.43
C GLU A 100 33.68 6.40 2.36
N LYS A 101 34.68 6.72 3.19
CA LYS A 101 34.64 7.78 4.22
C LYS A 101 35.14 9.15 3.75
N ASP A 102 35.14 9.40 2.45
CA ASP A 102 35.65 10.63 1.86
C ASP A 102 34.51 11.53 1.37
N TYR A 103 34.49 12.82 1.72
CA TYR A 103 33.40 13.75 1.40
C TYR A 103 33.91 15.03 0.71
N GLU A 104 33.05 15.74 -0.03
CA GLU A 104 33.47 17.02 -0.62
C GLU A 104 33.53 18.14 0.44
N ILE A 105 32.54 18.17 1.35
CA ILE A 105 32.47 19.18 2.40
C ILE A 105 31.97 18.56 3.71
N MET A 106 32.65 18.85 4.81
CA MET A 106 32.29 18.51 6.18
C MET A 106 32.20 19.77 7.05
N ILE A 107 31.09 19.93 7.78
CA ILE A 107 30.82 21.11 8.61
C ILE A 107 30.46 20.68 10.03
N ASN A 108 31.24 21.07 11.03
CA ASN A 108 30.87 20.94 12.43
C ASN A 108 30.31 22.28 12.93
N LEU A 109 29.05 22.30 13.35
CA LEU A 109 28.36 23.51 13.76
C LEU A 109 28.64 23.88 15.22
N THR A 110 28.68 25.19 15.50
CA THR A 110 28.65 25.70 16.87
C THR A 110 27.29 25.44 17.52
N GLN A 111 27.26 25.39 18.86
CA GLN A 111 26.02 25.32 19.64
C GLN A 111 25.00 26.38 19.20
N GLY A 112 23.74 25.96 19.06
CA GLY A 112 22.61 26.84 18.72
C GLY A 112 22.27 26.93 17.24
N TYR A 113 22.96 26.17 16.37
CA TYR A 113 22.64 26.07 14.94
C TYR A 113 22.31 24.63 14.54
N THR A 114 21.50 24.51 13.50
CA THR A 114 21.02 23.25 12.92
C THR A 114 21.48 23.12 11.46
N ALA A 115 21.37 21.91 10.90
CA ALA A 115 21.65 21.69 9.48
C ALA A 115 20.78 22.58 8.55
N GLY A 116 19.55 22.92 8.96
CA GLY A 116 18.66 23.81 8.19
C GLY A 116 19.23 25.22 8.00
N ASP A 117 19.98 25.74 8.98
CA ASP A 117 20.58 27.08 8.94
C ASP A 117 21.71 27.20 7.90
N VAL A 118 22.25 26.06 7.47
CA VAL A 118 23.38 25.94 6.54
C VAL A 118 22.92 26.04 5.08
N ILE A 119 21.71 25.56 4.74
CA ILE A 119 21.22 25.49 3.35
C ILE A 119 21.33 26.84 2.61
N PRO A 120 20.91 28.00 3.17
CA PRO A 120 21.00 29.29 2.47
C PRO A 120 22.43 29.77 2.18
N ARG A 121 23.44 29.08 2.73
CA ARG A 121 24.86 29.42 2.55
C ARG A 121 25.45 28.81 1.28
N PHE A 122 24.71 27.95 0.60
CA PHE A 122 25.07 27.32 -0.65
C PHE A 122 24.21 27.93 -1.79
N ALA A 123 24.83 28.46 -2.83
CA ALA A 123 24.12 29.03 -3.98
C ALA A 123 24.78 28.65 -5.32
N GLY A 124 23.95 28.28 -6.31
CA GLY A 124 24.35 28.10 -7.71
C GLY A 124 25.45 27.07 -7.99
N PHE A 125 25.60 26.09 -7.11
CA PHE A 125 26.45 24.92 -7.38
C PHE A 125 25.96 24.18 -8.63
N LEU A 126 26.86 24.03 -9.61
CA LEU A 126 26.66 23.12 -10.74
C LEU A 126 27.09 21.75 -10.26
N TYR A 127 26.14 21.01 -9.70
CA TYR A 127 26.45 19.67 -9.22
C TYR A 127 26.54 18.72 -10.40
N ASN A 128 27.77 18.35 -10.75
CA ASN A 128 28.00 17.29 -11.72
C ASN A 128 27.49 15.97 -11.11
N HIS A 129 27.12 15.00 -11.95
CA HIS A 129 26.36 13.79 -11.57
C HIS A 129 27.02 12.89 -10.49
N ASN A 130 28.27 13.19 -10.10
CA ASN A 130 29.12 12.34 -9.26
C ASN A 130 29.49 12.97 -7.89
N ILE A 131 28.84 14.06 -7.47
CA ILE A 131 29.19 14.76 -6.22
C ILE A 131 28.63 14.04 -4.99
N LYS A 132 29.49 13.77 -4.00
CA LYS A 132 29.12 13.23 -2.68
C LYS A 132 28.36 14.27 -1.84
N PRO A 133 27.48 13.86 -0.92
CA PRO A 133 26.71 14.78 -0.08
C PRO A 133 27.61 15.67 0.79
N ILE A 134 27.10 16.85 1.16
CA ILE A 134 27.72 17.70 2.19
C ILE A 134 27.32 17.16 3.55
N ILE A 135 28.30 16.84 4.40
CA ILE A 135 28.07 16.38 5.77
C ILE A 135 28.07 17.53 6.76
N ILE A 136 27.12 17.48 7.69
CA ILE A 136 26.97 18.45 8.78
C ILE A 136 26.83 17.72 10.11
N TYR A 137 27.70 18.02 11.07
CA TYR A 137 27.53 17.63 12.46
C TYR A 137 26.98 18.80 13.26
N GLU A 138 25.79 18.62 13.83
CA GLU A 138 25.24 19.56 14.81
C GLU A 138 26.03 19.48 16.11
N PHE A 139 26.08 20.58 16.87
CA PHE A 139 26.88 20.64 18.09
C PHE A 139 26.52 19.52 19.08
N GLY A 140 27.51 18.70 19.43
CA GLY A 140 27.34 17.57 20.34
C GLY A 140 26.68 16.32 19.72
N SER A 141 26.34 16.34 18.43
CA SER A 141 25.82 15.17 17.72
C SER A 141 26.96 14.32 17.14
N THR A 142 26.86 13.00 17.31
CA THR A 142 27.69 12.02 16.58
C THR A 142 27.04 11.56 15.28
N ILE A 143 25.77 11.94 15.04
CA ILE A 143 24.99 11.55 13.87
C ILE A 143 25.04 12.72 12.86
N PRO A 144 25.58 12.51 11.65
CA PRO A 144 25.63 13.54 10.62
C PRO A 144 24.26 13.82 9.98
N LYS A 145 24.08 15.04 9.50
CA LYS A 145 23.01 15.47 8.60
C LYS A 145 23.59 15.75 7.22
N PHE A 146 22.77 15.58 6.19
CA PHE A 146 23.23 15.67 4.81
C PHE A 146 22.49 16.77 4.04
N ILE A 147 23.22 17.55 3.26
CA ILE A 147 22.64 18.41 2.22
C ILE A 147 22.88 17.73 0.87
N PHE A 148 21.78 17.44 0.17
CA PHE A 148 21.80 16.85 -1.16
C PHE A 148 21.71 17.95 -2.24
N PRO A 149 22.46 17.80 -3.35
CA PRO A 149 22.38 18.71 -4.48
C PRO A 149 21.08 18.62 -5.28
N GLY A 150 20.77 19.68 -6.04
CA GLY A 150 19.60 19.74 -6.95
C GLY A 150 19.66 18.78 -8.15
N SER A 151 20.66 17.92 -8.27
CA SER A 151 20.67 16.81 -9.23
C SER A 151 19.82 15.61 -8.76
N TYR A 152 19.41 15.59 -7.49
CA TYR A 152 18.56 14.54 -6.91
C TYR A 152 17.04 14.84 -7.01
N GLU A 153 16.64 15.85 -7.81
CA GLU A 153 15.21 16.09 -8.10
C GLU A 153 14.59 14.97 -8.94
N HIS A 154 15.44 14.31 -9.73
CA HIS A 154 15.14 13.18 -10.58
C HIS A 154 16.12 12.05 -10.24
N LEU A 155 15.62 10.93 -9.73
CA LEU A 155 16.45 9.81 -9.29
C LEU A 155 16.07 8.58 -10.12
N THR A 156 17.01 8.05 -10.90
CA THR A 156 16.81 6.80 -11.65
C THR A 156 17.52 5.67 -10.89
N VAL A 157 16.81 4.59 -10.59
CA VAL A 157 17.33 3.40 -9.90
C VAL A 157 17.19 2.22 -10.84
N ASN A 158 18.28 1.54 -11.17
CA ASN A 158 18.25 0.35 -12.02
C ASN A 158 18.90 -0.83 -11.29
N SER A 159 18.17 -1.92 -11.05
CA SER A 159 18.74 -3.12 -10.43
C SER A 159 19.48 -4.02 -11.42
N ASN A 160 19.26 -3.83 -12.73
CA ASN A 160 19.76 -4.67 -13.82
C ASN A 160 21.04 -4.11 -14.43
N SER A 161 21.23 -2.79 -14.41
CA SER A 161 22.50 -2.13 -14.72
C SER A 161 23.12 -1.64 -13.42
N ALA A 162 24.23 -2.26 -13.00
CA ALA A 162 24.97 -1.94 -11.77
C ALA A 162 25.52 -0.50 -11.68
N THR A 163 25.12 0.40 -12.58
CA THR A 163 25.68 1.74 -12.76
C THR A 163 24.97 2.83 -11.96
N ILE A 164 23.79 2.57 -11.40
CA ILE A 164 23.30 3.37 -10.26
C ILE A 164 23.15 2.43 -9.08
N SER A 165 24.25 1.78 -8.76
CA SER A 165 24.44 1.25 -7.43
C SER A 165 24.60 2.43 -6.50
N CYS A 166 23.81 2.46 -5.45
CA CYS A 166 24.23 3.15 -4.25
C CYS A 166 25.36 2.41 -3.53
N THR A 167 26.33 1.88 -4.26
CA THR A 167 27.57 1.31 -3.69
C THR A 167 28.52 2.42 -3.23
N LYS A 168 28.03 3.65 -3.04
CA LYS A 168 28.83 4.81 -2.66
C LYS A 168 28.23 5.64 -1.53
N PHE A 169 27.26 5.06 -0.82
CA PHE A 169 26.80 5.57 0.46
C PHE A 169 27.09 4.49 1.48
N ASP A 170 28.34 4.47 1.95
CA ASP A 170 28.74 3.69 3.10
C ASP A 170 28.89 4.64 4.28
N GLU A 171 27.93 4.58 5.19
CA GLU A 171 28.20 4.56 6.63
C GLU A 171 26.94 4.02 7.36
N ASP A 172 27.15 2.95 8.12
CA ASP A 172 26.28 2.37 9.17
C ASP A 172 24.98 1.63 8.80
N TYR A 173 24.78 1.24 7.56
CA TYR A 173 23.74 0.27 7.23
C TYR A 173 24.33 -1.01 6.64
N ASN A 174 24.40 -2.06 7.46
CA ASN A 174 24.95 -3.39 7.15
C ASN A 174 24.61 -3.95 5.75
N ASP A 175 25.46 -4.89 5.29
CA ASP A 175 25.52 -5.74 4.07
C ASP A 175 24.20 -6.25 3.40
N GLU A 176 23.02 -5.79 3.80
CA GLU A 176 21.70 -6.21 3.30
C GLU A 176 20.98 -5.14 2.43
N ILE A 177 21.58 -3.97 2.21
CA ILE A 177 20.96 -2.87 1.44
C ILE A 177 21.14 -3.07 -0.07
N LYS A 178 20.04 -3.40 -0.75
CA LYS A 178 19.96 -3.37 -2.23
C LYS A 178 19.60 -1.97 -2.72
N THR A 179 19.88 -1.73 -4.00
CA THR A 179 19.91 -0.46 -4.74
C THR A 179 18.81 0.56 -4.41
N LEU A 180 17.61 0.07 -4.11
CA LEU A 180 16.42 0.86 -3.86
C LEU A 180 16.31 1.38 -2.41
N THR A 181 16.84 0.66 -1.42
CA THR A 181 16.94 1.14 -0.04
C THR A 181 17.77 2.44 0.04
N CYS A 182 18.77 2.61 -0.84
CA CYS A 182 19.50 3.87 -0.88
C CYS A 182 18.72 5.04 -1.49
N ALA A 183 17.91 4.81 -2.51
CA ALA A 183 16.99 5.85 -2.98
C ALA A 183 16.10 6.29 -1.80
N MET A 184 15.61 5.34 -1.00
CA MET A 184 14.87 5.64 0.23
C MET A 184 15.70 6.38 1.30
N ILE A 185 16.99 6.09 1.45
CA ILE A 185 17.90 6.85 2.33
C ILE A 185 18.05 8.30 1.85
N ILE A 186 18.26 8.51 0.54
CA ILE A 186 18.37 9.86 -0.05
C ILE A 186 17.06 10.62 0.17
N ILE A 187 15.91 10.01 -0.11
CA ILE A 187 14.59 10.62 0.10
C ILE A 187 14.39 10.96 1.58
N ARG A 188 14.65 10.03 2.51
CA ARG A 188 14.50 10.27 3.96
C ARG A 188 15.47 11.33 4.49
N GLY A 189 16.69 11.36 3.97
CA GLY A 189 17.66 12.42 4.28
C GLY A 189 17.14 13.79 3.88
N GLN A 190 16.57 13.91 2.68
CA GLN A 190 15.93 15.14 2.19
C GLN A 190 14.66 15.50 2.98
N ASP A 191 13.86 14.50 3.37
CA ASP A 191 12.65 14.72 4.20
C ASP A 191 12.99 15.31 5.57
N SER A 192 14.07 14.84 6.19
CA SER A 192 14.51 15.29 7.52
C SER A 192 14.87 16.78 7.60
N ILE A 193 14.99 17.45 6.45
CA ILE A 193 15.25 18.89 6.31
C ILE A 193 14.14 19.60 5.50
N ASP A 194 12.93 19.03 5.47
CA ASP A 194 11.72 19.55 4.83
C ASP A 194 11.83 19.79 3.30
N GLN A 195 12.86 19.27 2.62
CA GLN A 195 13.06 19.52 1.19
C GLN A 195 11.98 18.90 0.30
N LEU A 196 11.41 17.76 0.72
CA LEU A 196 10.34 17.08 -0.04
C LEU A 196 9.01 17.86 -0.04
N ARG A 197 8.80 18.77 0.92
CA ARG A 197 7.60 19.62 0.98
C ARG A 197 7.65 20.80 0.03
N LEU A 198 8.85 21.23 -0.36
CA LEU A 198 9.08 22.44 -1.14
C LEU A 198 9.07 22.19 -2.66
N SER A 199 9.27 20.93 -3.09
CA SER A 199 9.43 20.60 -4.50
C SER A 199 9.06 19.15 -4.78
N LYS A 200 8.23 18.91 -5.81
CA LYS A 200 7.85 17.57 -6.26
C LYS A 200 9.07 16.84 -6.85
N ARG A 201 9.23 15.56 -6.52
CA ARG A 201 10.34 14.70 -6.96
C ARG A 201 9.83 13.57 -7.84
N SER A 202 10.64 13.11 -8.79
CA SER A 202 10.33 11.96 -9.65
C SER A 202 11.38 10.89 -9.48
N ILE A 203 10.96 9.66 -9.19
CA ILE A 203 11.86 8.52 -9.01
C ILE A 203 11.46 7.44 -10.01
N GLU A 204 12.37 7.16 -10.94
CA GLU A 204 12.22 6.11 -11.95
C GLU A 204 12.96 4.88 -11.45
N ILE A 205 12.29 3.74 -11.43
CA ILE A 205 12.80 2.53 -10.78
C ILE A 205 12.56 1.33 -11.70
N GLU A 206 13.64 0.68 -12.10
CA GLU A 206 13.64 -0.49 -12.98
C GLU A 206 14.34 -1.66 -12.27
N GLY A 207 13.66 -2.79 -12.03
CA GLY A 207 14.29 -3.92 -11.34
C GLY A 207 13.44 -4.88 -10.51
N ASP A 208 14.12 -5.86 -9.89
CA ASP A 208 13.56 -6.80 -8.91
C ASP A 208 13.92 -6.35 -7.48
N PHE A 209 12.92 -6.22 -6.60
CA PHE A 209 13.09 -5.60 -5.28
C PHE A 209 12.59 -6.47 -4.12
N SER A 210 13.08 -6.20 -2.90
CA SER A 210 12.69 -6.91 -1.66
C SER A 210 11.90 -6.02 -0.69
N VAL A 211 11.33 -6.62 0.36
CA VAL A 211 10.42 -5.98 1.35
C VAL A 211 11.04 -4.79 2.07
N ILE A 212 12.35 -4.82 2.31
CA ILE A 212 13.07 -3.80 3.10
C ILE A 212 13.23 -2.50 2.28
N ASP A 213 13.10 -2.59 0.95
CA ASP A 213 13.50 -1.54 0.04
C ASP A 213 12.47 -0.39 -0.17
N LEU A 214 11.20 -0.52 0.25
CA LEU A 214 10.09 0.36 -0.25
C LEU A 214 9.22 1.10 0.79
N ARG A 215 9.66 1.25 2.04
CA ARG A 215 8.84 1.94 3.08
C ARG A 215 8.78 3.47 2.91
N THR A 216 7.65 3.97 2.41
CA THR A 216 7.37 5.37 2.02
C THR A 216 6.80 6.30 3.10
N ASP A 217 7.02 5.99 4.38
CA ASP A 217 6.32 6.65 5.51
C ASP A 217 6.42 8.17 5.56
N GLY A 218 5.28 8.87 5.44
CA GLY A 218 5.17 10.33 5.56
C GLY A 218 5.67 11.11 4.33
N LEU A 219 6.09 10.41 3.28
CA LEU A 219 6.76 11.00 2.12
C LEU A 219 5.77 11.28 0.97
N LEU A 220 6.12 12.24 0.11
CA LEU A 220 5.43 12.49 -1.16
C LEU A 220 6.25 11.88 -2.30
N ILE A 221 5.86 10.69 -2.78
CA ILE A 221 6.63 9.89 -3.73
C ILE A 221 5.76 9.50 -4.93
N THR A 222 6.36 9.55 -6.12
CA THR A 222 5.77 9.02 -7.35
C THR A 222 6.72 7.98 -7.96
N PHE A 223 6.24 6.77 -8.17
CA PHE A 223 6.91 5.72 -8.94
C PHE A 223 6.28 5.65 -10.33
N LEU A 224 7.10 5.82 -11.36
CA LEU A 224 6.68 5.73 -12.76
C LEU A 224 7.28 4.46 -13.37
N GLY A 225 6.43 3.53 -13.80
CA GLY A 225 6.80 2.46 -14.71
C GLY A 225 6.85 2.98 -16.15
N SER A 226 7.62 2.31 -17.00
CA SER A 226 7.59 2.58 -18.45
C SER A 226 6.17 2.35 -19.01
N ASN A 227 5.68 3.22 -19.90
CA ASN A 227 4.31 3.18 -20.45
C ASN A 227 3.92 1.89 -21.19
N HIS A 228 4.86 0.96 -21.33
CA HIS A 228 4.60 -0.40 -21.78
C HIS A 228 4.71 -1.31 -20.56
N ILE A 229 3.64 -2.04 -20.22
CA ILE A 229 3.70 -3.14 -19.25
C ILE A 229 4.54 -4.27 -19.87
N VAL A 230 5.86 -4.05 -19.91
CA VAL A 230 6.90 -5.03 -20.21
C VAL A 230 7.40 -5.58 -18.88
N ALA A 231 8.06 -6.74 -18.91
CA ALA A 231 8.58 -7.45 -17.73
C ALA A 231 9.49 -6.60 -16.80
N SER A 232 9.94 -5.41 -17.23
CA SER A 232 10.81 -4.50 -16.47
C SER A 232 10.10 -3.68 -15.37
N ASN A 233 8.77 -3.51 -15.40
CA ASN A 233 8.04 -2.75 -14.36
C ASN A 233 7.41 -3.67 -13.28
N GLN A 234 7.92 -4.88 -13.12
CA GLN A 234 7.35 -5.89 -12.23
C GLN A 234 8.09 -5.91 -10.88
N ILE A 235 7.37 -5.58 -9.81
CA ILE A 235 7.84 -5.70 -8.44
C ILE A 235 7.31 -7.01 -7.84
N THR A 236 8.22 -7.89 -7.43
CA THR A 236 7.88 -9.13 -6.73
C THR A 236 7.98 -8.95 -5.22
N PHE A 237 6.85 -8.86 -4.52
CA PHE A 237 6.81 -8.70 -3.06
C PHE A 237 6.79 -10.07 -2.35
N ARG A 238 7.84 -10.40 -1.59
CA ARG A 238 7.95 -11.65 -0.82
C ARG A 238 8.05 -11.36 0.68
N PRO A 239 6.92 -11.33 1.43
CA PRO A 239 6.97 -11.10 2.87
C PRO A 239 7.92 -12.05 3.60
N THR A 240 8.45 -11.65 4.75
CA THR A 240 9.34 -12.49 5.58
C THR A 240 8.67 -12.93 6.89
N VAL A 241 9.08 -14.09 7.42
CA VAL A 241 8.54 -14.64 8.67
C VAL A 241 8.75 -13.64 9.81
N GLY A 242 7.67 -13.33 10.56
CA GLY A 242 7.68 -12.33 11.64
C GLY A 242 7.10 -10.97 11.25
N SER A 243 6.88 -10.72 9.95
CA SER A 243 6.18 -9.54 9.45
C SER A 243 4.77 -9.44 10.04
N GLN A 244 4.40 -8.23 10.46
CA GLN A 244 3.10 -7.90 11.02
C GLN A 244 2.15 -7.40 9.91
N PRO A 245 0.82 -7.39 10.15
CA PRO A 245 -0.16 -6.84 9.21
C PRO A 245 0.09 -5.38 8.80
N ASN A 246 0.95 -4.65 9.52
CA ASN A 246 1.32 -3.25 9.26
C ASN A 246 2.61 -3.13 8.43
N ASP A 247 3.30 -4.24 8.17
CA ASP A 247 4.54 -4.30 7.41
C ASP A 247 4.23 -4.46 5.91
N SER A 248 3.54 -3.48 5.34
CA SER A 248 3.27 -3.46 3.90
C SER A 248 4.52 -3.09 3.09
N LEU A 249 4.54 -3.47 1.80
CA LEU A 249 5.60 -3.05 0.88
C LEU A 249 5.66 -1.52 0.79
N PHE A 250 4.51 -0.90 0.54
CA PHE A 250 4.33 0.53 0.54
C PHE A 250 3.46 0.93 1.74
N ARG A 251 3.91 1.92 2.50
CA ARG A 251 3.16 2.44 3.65
C ARG A 251 3.04 3.96 3.53
N VAL A 252 1.81 4.45 3.57
CA VAL A 252 1.49 5.88 3.46
C VAL A 252 0.89 6.32 4.79
N THR A 253 1.56 7.23 5.47
CA THR A 253 1.10 7.80 6.74
C THR A 253 0.58 9.23 6.57
N ASN A 254 0.18 9.85 7.68
CA ASN A 254 -0.46 11.17 7.71
C ASN A 254 0.32 12.21 6.90
N GLY A 255 -0.34 12.85 5.93
CA GLY A 255 0.27 13.90 5.09
C GLY A 255 1.20 13.38 3.99
N GLY A 256 1.47 12.08 3.94
CA GLY A 256 2.18 11.44 2.85
C GLY A 256 1.29 11.24 1.62
N GLU A 257 1.90 11.19 0.45
CA GLU A 257 1.25 10.90 -0.83
C GLU A 257 2.09 9.89 -1.61
N LEU A 258 1.48 8.79 -2.04
CA LEU A 258 2.10 7.79 -2.89
C LEU A 258 1.32 7.68 -4.20
N ASN A 259 2.01 7.97 -5.30
CA ASN A 259 1.50 7.76 -6.64
C ASN A 259 2.26 6.61 -7.30
N LEU A 260 1.55 5.58 -7.73
CA LEU A 260 2.13 4.48 -8.51
C LEU A 260 1.49 4.51 -9.90
N ASP A 261 2.29 4.72 -10.95
CA ASP A 261 1.82 4.79 -12.33
C ASP A 261 2.48 3.69 -13.16
N SER A 262 1.68 2.91 -13.88
CA SER A 262 2.14 1.92 -14.86
C SER A 262 3.07 0.85 -14.27
N ILE A 263 2.87 0.49 -13.00
CA ILE A 263 3.64 -0.55 -12.32
C ILE A 263 2.84 -1.84 -12.13
N GLN A 264 3.53 -2.98 -12.07
CA GLN A 264 2.93 -4.24 -11.63
C GLN A 264 3.56 -4.66 -10.31
N VAL A 265 2.76 -4.94 -9.29
CA VAL A 265 3.22 -5.47 -8.00
C VAL A 265 2.50 -6.77 -7.71
N THR A 266 3.27 -7.84 -7.50
CA THR A 266 2.73 -9.16 -7.18
C THR A 266 3.23 -9.63 -5.83
N ARG A 267 2.32 -9.85 -4.89
CA ARG A 267 2.62 -10.50 -3.61
C ARG A 267 2.74 -12.01 -3.82
N ILE A 268 3.91 -12.54 -3.48
CA ILE A 268 4.24 -13.96 -3.49
C ILE A 268 4.12 -14.52 -2.08
N ARG A 269 3.30 -15.56 -1.94
CA ARG A 269 3.17 -16.30 -0.68
C ARG A 269 4.43 -17.12 -0.40
N SER A 270 5.31 -16.60 0.44
CA SER A 270 6.57 -17.24 0.87
C SER A 270 6.40 -18.15 2.10
N PHE A 271 5.37 -17.94 2.92
CA PHE A 271 5.05 -18.73 4.11
C PHE A 271 3.55 -18.64 4.44
N SER A 272 3.04 -19.46 5.36
CA SER A 272 1.63 -19.39 5.82
C SER A 272 1.39 -18.14 6.67
N GLY A 273 0.44 -17.30 6.29
CA GLY A 273 0.19 -15.98 6.90
C GLY A 273 0.81 -14.82 6.11
N ALA A 274 1.65 -15.10 5.10
CA ALA A 274 2.18 -14.05 4.21
C ALA A 274 1.07 -13.31 3.45
N GLU A 275 -0.07 -13.97 3.23
CA GLU A 275 -1.27 -13.40 2.65
C GLU A 275 -1.91 -12.30 3.51
N GLU A 276 -1.64 -12.26 4.81
CA GLU A 276 -2.20 -11.24 5.71
C GLU A 276 -1.49 -9.89 5.58
N ILE A 277 -0.38 -9.84 4.82
CA ILE A 277 0.47 -8.66 4.71
C ILE A 277 0.12 -7.92 3.41
N PRO A 278 -0.44 -6.70 3.50
CA PRO A 278 -0.86 -5.95 2.32
C PRO A 278 0.32 -5.48 1.49
N ILE A 279 0.11 -5.28 0.18
CA ILE A 279 1.09 -4.62 -0.69
C ILE A 279 1.15 -3.13 -0.34
N VAL A 280 -0.01 -2.48 -0.20
CA VAL A 280 -0.09 -1.06 0.15
C VAL A 280 -0.95 -0.87 1.38
N SER A 281 -0.49 -0.07 2.34
CA SER A 281 -1.30 0.39 3.46
C SER A 281 -1.28 1.91 3.58
N VAL A 282 -2.46 2.52 3.69
CA VAL A 282 -2.66 3.93 4.02
C VAL A 282 -3.22 3.98 5.43
N VAL A 283 -2.36 4.33 6.39
CA VAL A 283 -2.61 4.16 7.82
C VAL A 283 -2.14 5.37 8.63
N PRO A 284 -2.66 5.61 9.84
CA PRO A 284 -2.11 6.61 10.74
C PRO A 284 -0.63 6.37 11.05
N GLU A 285 0.10 7.40 11.51
CA GLU A 285 1.52 7.29 11.93
C GLU A 285 1.78 6.17 12.95
N SER A 286 0.82 5.86 13.81
CA SER A 286 0.94 4.77 14.78
C SER A 286 0.92 3.37 14.14
N GLY A 287 0.61 3.28 12.85
CA GLY A 287 0.43 2.03 12.11
C GLY A 287 -0.80 1.22 12.53
N LYS A 288 -1.59 1.70 13.50
CA LYS A 288 -2.80 1.00 13.95
C LYS A 288 -3.94 1.33 13.00
N TYR A 289 -4.46 0.28 12.35
CA TYR A 289 -5.80 0.30 11.78
C TYR A 289 -6.72 0.89 12.84
N VAL A 290 -7.59 1.81 12.44
CA VAL A 290 -8.64 2.39 13.29
C VAL A 290 -8.30 3.63 14.15
N GLN A 291 -7.05 4.11 14.22
CA GLN A 291 -6.78 5.42 14.86
C GLN A 291 -7.17 6.57 13.92
N ILE A 292 -7.80 7.64 14.44
CA ILE A 292 -8.21 8.79 13.64
C ILE A 292 -7.07 9.82 13.57
N SER A 293 -6.72 10.24 12.35
CA SER A 293 -5.82 11.35 12.06
C SER A 293 -6.58 12.47 11.37
N SER A 294 -6.25 13.72 11.69
CA SER A 294 -6.79 14.89 10.99
C SER A 294 -6.14 15.16 9.63
N ILE A 295 -4.98 14.54 9.33
CA ILE A 295 -4.26 14.73 8.07
C ILE A 295 -4.28 13.42 7.29
N PRO A 296 -4.90 13.38 6.09
CA PRO A 296 -5.02 12.16 5.32
C PRO A 296 -3.69 11.77 4.69
N GLY A 297 -3.39 10.47 4.66
CA GLY A 297 -2.46 9.90 3.68
C GLY A 297 -3.16 9.70 2.34
N ILE A 298 -2.46 9.84 1.22
CA ILE A 298 -3.04 9.76 -0.14
C ILE A 298 -2.34 8.66 -0.93
N LEU A 299 -3.10 7.74 -1.51
CA LEU A 299 -2.64 6.74 -2.46
C LEU A 299 -3.36 6.93 -3.79
N ILE A 300 -2.61 7.02 -4.88
CA ILE A 300 -3.14 7.03 -6.24
C ILE A 300 -2.44 5.92 -7.04
N LEU A 301 -3.23 5.01 -7.60
CA LEU A 301 -2.77 3.97 -8.52
C LEU A 301 -3.28 4.31 -9.92
N ILE A 302 -2.38 4.42 -10.89
CA ILE A 302 -2.68 4.76 -12.28
C ILE A 302 -2.15 3.64 -13.16
N ASN A 303 -2.98 3.10 -14.06
CA ASN A 303 -2.59 2.08 -15.05
C ASN A 303 -1.76 0.90 -14.48
N SER A 304 -2.00 0.56 -13.21
CA SER A 304 -1.14 -0.36 -12.47
C SER A 304 -1.82 -1.73 -12.29
N ILE A 305 -1.05 -2.74 -11.91
CA ILE A 305 -1.56 -4.08 -11.55
C ILE A 305 -1.10 -4.39 -10.13
N ILE A 306 -2.05 -4.59 -9.21
CA ILE A 306 -1.78 -5.04 -7.85
C ILE A 306 -2.35 -6.45 -7.71
N SER A 307 -1.48 -7.45 -7.53
CA SER A 307 -1.89 -8.85 -7.52
C SER A 307 -1.38 -9.66 -6.33
N GLY A 308 -2.17 -10.64 -5.89
CA GLY A 308 -1.74 -11.67 -4.95
C GLY A 308 -1.20 -12.92 -5.67
N SER A 309 -1.09 -14.03 -4.94
CA SER A 309 -0.65 -15.33 -5.51
C SER A 309 -1.80 -16.22 -5.96
N GLY A 310 -3.05 -15.76 -5.87
CA GLY A 310 -4.25 -16.50 -6.24
C GLY A 310 -4.96 -17.18 -5.07
N SER A 311 -5.96 -18.01 -5.36
CA SER A 311 -6.79 -18.63 -4.32
C SER A 311 -6.01 -19.62 -3.46
N PHE A 312 -6.33 -19.67 -2.15
CA PHE A 312 -5.75 -20.63 -1.21
C PHE A 312 -6.84 -21.47 -0.54
N ALA A 313 -7.18 -22.59 -1.19
CA ALA A 313 -8.27 -23.46 -0.76
C ALA A 313 -8.11 -23.98 0.68
N GLU A 314 -6.89 -24.28 1.14
CA GLU A 314 -6.67 -24.81 2.50
C GLU A 314 -7.11 -23.85 3.61
N LYS A 315 -7.09 -22.52 3.38
CA LYS A 315 -7.56 -21.54 4.37
C LYS A 315 -9.07 -21.55 4.53
N TRP A 316 -9.80 -21.87 3.46
CA TRP A 316 -11.26 -21.76 3.39
C TRP A 316 -11.95 -23.11 3.49
N SER A 317 -11.23 -24.19 3.19
CA SER A 317 -11.74 -25.56 3.19
C SER A 317 -12.43 -25.91 4.51
N GLY A 318 -13.68 -26.37 4.41
CA GLY A 318 -14.47 -26.82 5.56
C GLY A 318 -15.02 -25.72 6.46
N LYS A 319 -14.75 -24.43 6.18
CA LYS A 319 -15.28 -23.31 6.97
C LYS A 319 -16.76 -23.04 6.66
N GLY A 320 -17.51 -22.72 7.71
CA GLY A 320 -18.92 -22.30 7.63
C GLY A 320 -19.08 -20.79 7.44
N ILE A 321 -20.26 -20.35 7.01
CA ILE A 321 -20.59 -18.93 6.70
C ILE A 321 -20.09 -17.96 7.78
N ASN A 322 -20.33 -18.24 9.06
CA ASN A 322 -19.91 -17.36 10.16
C ASN A 322 -18.38 -17.15 10.24
N GLU A 323 -17.60 -18.17 9.91
CA GLU A 323 -16.13 -18.08 9.90
C GLU A 323 -15.62 -17.33 8.66
N ILE A 324 -16.28 -17.54 7.51
CA ILE A 324 -15.85 -16.97 6.23
C ILE A 324 -16.29 -15.49 6.11
N CYS A 325 -17.42 -15.11 6.72
CA CYS A 325 -17.90 -13.74 6.72
C CYS A 325 -17.12 -12.81 7.67
N ASN A 326 -15.98 -13.25 8.21
CA ASN A 326 -15.02 -12.35 8.83
C ASN A 326 -14.25 -11.58 7.73
N LEU A 327 -14.70 -10.37 7.42
CA LEU A 327 -14.35 -9.61 6.21
C LEU A 327 -12.97 -8.92 6.26
N ASN A 328 -12.17 -9.07 7.32
CA ASN A 328 -10.89 -8.38 7.48
C ASN A 328 -9.66 -9.20 7.06
N TYR A 329 -9.86 -10.29 6.29
CA TYR A 329 -8.77 -11.20 5.95
C TYR A 329 -8.00 -10.79 4.70
N ALA A 330 -6.67 -10.68 4.83
CA ALA A 330 -5.68 -10.71 3.75
C ALA A 330 -5.85 -9.71 2.57
N PRO A 331 -6.17 -8.42 2.79
CA PRO A 331 -6.26 -7.44 1.71
C PRO A 331 -4.93 -7.18 1.00
N LEU A 332 -4.97 -6.85 -0.30
CA LEU A 332 -3.78 -6.36 -1.02
C LEU A 332 -3.57 -4.85 -0.77
N ILE A 333 -4.67 -4.10 -0.68
CA ILE A 333 -4.66 -2.66 -0.41
C ILE A 333 -5.49 -2.37 0.84
N VAL A 334 -4.92 -1.61 1.77
CA VAL A 334 -5.61 -1.15 2.96
C VAL A 334 -5.68 0.36 2.99
N GLY A 335 -6.86 0.92 3.18
CA GLY A 335 -7.08 2.32 3.55
C GLY A 335 -7.71 2.42 4.93
N SER A 336 -7.21 3.28 5.80
CA SER A 336 -7.80 3.49 7.11
C SER A 336 -7.76 4.96 7.53
N SER A 337 -8.46 5.29 8.61
CA SER A 337 -8.50 6.66 9.14
C SER A 337 -9.02 7.64 8.09
N THR A 338 -8.47 8.85 7.98
CA THR A 338 -8.82 9.79 6.90
C THR A 338 -8.15 9.49 5.56
N GLY A 339 -7.48 8.35 5.40
CA GLY A 339 -6.74 7.99 4.20
C GLY A 339 -7.59 7.98 2.93
N LYS A 340 -6.99 8.41 1.82
CA LYS A 340 -7.61 8.45 0.49
C LYS A 340 -6.92 7.47 -0.44
N VAL A 341 -7.70 6.61 -1.09
CA VAL A 341 -7.22 5.61 -2.05
C VAL A 341 -7.97 5.81 -3.37
N THR A 342 -7.22 6.04 -4.45
CA THR A 342 -7.78 6.28 -5.79
C THR A 342 -7.19 5.31 -6.79
N LEU A 343 -8.02 4.60 -7.54
CA LEU A 343 -7.62 3.69 -8.63
C LEU A 343 -8.13 4.25 -9.96
N ILE A 344 -7.22 4.43 -10.91
CA ILE A 344 -7.46 4.88 -12.27
C ILE A 344 -6.80 3.88 -13.22
N GLY A 345 -7.55 3.24 -14.10
CA GLY A 345 -6.99 2.24 -15.05
C GLY A 345 -6.29 1.06 -14.38
N THR A 346 -6.54 0.82 -13.09
CA THR A 346 -5.77 -0.11 -12.27
C THR A 346 -6.49 -1.44 -12.13
N THR A 347 -5.75 -2.55 -12.26
CA THR A 347 -6.27 -3.90 -12.02
C THR A 347 -5.87 -4.39 -10.63
N VAL A 348 -6.84 -4.82 -9.82
CA VAL A 348 -6.59 -5.54 -8.56
C VAL A 348 -7.08 -6.97 -8.71
N THR A 349 -6.19 -7.95 -8.54
CA THR A 349 -6.50 -9.35 -8.87
C THR A 349 -5.80 -10.38 -7.97
N GLN A 350 -6.32 -11.60 -7.96
CA GLN A 350 -5.67 -12.77 -7.34
C GLN A 350 -5.37 -12.61 -5.85
N SER A 351 -6.13 -11.77 -5.13
CA SER A 351 -6.05 -11.71 -3.68
C SER A 351 -6.60 -12.99 -3.04
N GLU A 352 -5.86 -13.56 -2.10
CA GLU A 352 -6.31 -14.66 -1.25
C GLU A 352 -7.53 -14.27 -0.39
N GLY A 353 -7.60 -12.99 0.00
CA GLY A 353 -8.67 -12.38 0.79
C GLY A 353 -9.35 -11.24 0.04
N ALA A 354 -9.81 -10.20 0.74
CA ALA A 354 -10.38 -9.05 0.03
C ALA A 354 -9.35 -8.44 -0.96
N GLY A 355 -9.78 -7.86 -2.08
CA GLY A 355 -8.86 -7.07 -2.90
C GLY A 355 -8.42 -5.82 -2.13
N ILE A 356 -9.41 -5.10 -1.60
CA ILE A 356 -9.24 -3.82 -0.92
C ILE A 356 -10.04 -3.82 0.39
N TYR A 357 -9.42 -3.34 1.46
CA TYR A 357 -10.08 -3.12 2.75
C TYR A 357 -10.01 -1.64 3.12
N VAL A 358 -11.15 -1.00 3.37
CA VAL A 358 -11.20 0.38 3.84
C VAL A 358 -11.95 0.55 5.15
N SER A 359 -11.38 1.33 6.08
CA SER A 359 -11.96 1.48 7.43
C SER A 359 -11.77 2.87 8.06
N GLY A 360 -12.47 3.11 9.18
CA GLY A 360 -12.15 4.19 10.11
C GLY A 360 -12.21 5.62 9.55
N GLY A 361 -13.05 5.89 8.54
CA GLY A 361 -13.21 7.21 7.92
C GLY A 361 -12.61 7.33 6.51
N ALA A 362 -12.05 6.24 5.97
CA ALA A 362 -11.26 6.27 4.75
C ALA A 362 -12.13 6.53 3.52
N GLN A 363 -11.50 6.95 2.43
CA GLN A 363 -12.16 7.23 1.16
C GLN A 363 -11.53 6.37 0.05
N LEU A 364 -12.36 5.60 -0.65
CA LEU A 364 -11.97 4.81 -1.81
C LEU A 364 -12.72 5.32 -3.05
N SER A 365 -11.98 5.56 -4.13
CA SER A 365 -12.54 5.88 -5.45
C SER A 365 -11.94 4.96 -6.51
N ILE A 366 -12.80 4.29 -7.30
CA ILE A 366 -12.40 3.39 -8.38
C ILE A 366 -13.10 3.83 -9.67
N ASP A 367 -12.30 4.18 -10.68
CA ASP A 367 -12.81 4.71 -11.94
C ASP A 367 -13.34 3.61 -12.89
N SER A 368 -13.89 4.03 -14.04
CA SER A 368 -14.47 3.12 -15.03
C SER A 368 -13.45 2.29 -15.82
N THR A 369 -12.16 2.65 -15.78
CA THR A 369 -11.10 1.96 -16.53
C THR A 369 -10.33 0.96 -15.68
N SER A 370 -10.49 1.01 -14.36
CA SER A 370 -9.98 0.03 -13.42
C SER A 370 -10.73 -1.31 -13.51
N THR A 371 -10.18 -2.38 -12.94
CA THR A 371 -10.80 -3.72 -12.93
C THR A 371 -10.51 -4.46 -11.64
N LEU A 372 -11.55 -4.98 -10.97
CA LEU A 372 -11.43 -5.86 -9.80
C LEU A 372 -11.88 -7.26 -10.20
N ILE A 373 -11.01 -8.26 -10.10
CA ILE A 373 -11.32 -9.62 -10.56
C ILE A 373 -10.58 -10.68 -9.71
N SER A 374 -11.20 -11.84 -9.49
CA SER A 374 -10.54 -12.99 -8.83
C SER A 374 -9.91 -12.65 -7.47
N ASN A 375 -10.63 -11.86 -6.67
CA ASN A 375 -10.21 -11.52 -5.31
C ASN A 375 -11.09 -12.25 -4.31
N GLY A 376 -10.48 -12.83 -3.27
CA GLY A 376 -11.19 -13.37 -2.12
C GLY A 376 -12.01 -14.60 -2.43
N GLU A 377 -11.53 -15.43 -3.35
CA GLU A 377 -12.15 -16.69 -3.72
C GLU A 377 -12.05 -17.68 -2.55
N ARG A 378 -13.20 -18.15 -2.08
CA ARG A 378 -13.31 -18.98 -0.86
C ARG A 378 -13.38 -20.47 -1.18
N VAL A 379 -12.53 -20.92 -2.09
CA VAL A 379 -12.59 -22.28 -2.67
C VAL A 379 -12.60 -23.36 -1.58
N GLY A 380 -13.55 -24.29 -1.67
CA GLY A 380 -13.68 -25.39 -0.70
C GLY A 380 -14.48 -25.05 0.58
N SER A 381 -15.00 -23.83 0.69
CA SER A 381 -15.89 -23.41 1.77
C SER A 381 -17.37 -23.47 1.37
N SER A 382 -18.26 -23.22 2.34
CA SER A 382 -19.70 -23.02 2.06
C SER A 382 -20.02 -21.83 1.13
N LEU A 383 -19.04 -20.95 0.87
CA LEU A 383 -19.14 -19.78 -0.03
C LEU A 383 -18.16 -19.88 -1.22
N SER A 384 -17.84 -21.10 -1.67
CA SER A 384 -16.81 -21.37 -2.68
C SER A 384 -16.98 -20.63 -4.01
N GLY A 385 -18.19 -20.20 -4.36
CA GLY A 385 -18.48 -19.45 -5.58
C GLY A 385 -18.41 -17.92 -5.45
N MET A 386 -18.07 -17.38 -4.27
CA MET A 386 -18.11 -15.93 -4.01
C MET A 386 -16.74 -15.28 -4.07
N GLN A 387 -16.71 -14.03 -4.56
CA GLN A 387 -15.53 -13.15 -4.55
C GLN A 387 -15.71 -12.02 -3.54
N THR A 388 -14.60 -11.42 -3.12
CA THR A 388 -14.56 -10.26 -2.21
C THR A 388 -13.63 -9.21 -2.78
N HIS A 389 -14.18 -8.25 -3.53
CA HIS A 389 -13.36 -7.19 -4.12
C HIS A 389 -13.06 -6.08 -3.12
N VAL A 390 -14.09 -5.57 -2.46
CA VAL A 390 -13.97 -4.45 -1.53
C VAL A 390 -14.71 -4.74 -0.24
N VAL A 391 -14.06 -4.48 0.88
CA VAL A 391 -14.68 -4.48 2.20
C VAL A 391 -14.61 -3.07 2.77
N CYS A 392 -15.76 -2.56 3.20
CA CYS A 392 -15.87 -1.32 3.94
C CYS A 392 -16.26 -1.60 5.39
N ASN A 393 -15.51 -1.02 6.33
CA ASN A 393 -15.82 -1.05 7.75
C ASN A 393 -15.62 0.33 8.41
N GLY A 394 -16.67 1.15 8.47
CA GLY A 394 -16.65 2.48 9.08
C GLY A 394 -16.79 2.46 10.59
N ILE A 395 -16.01 1.63 11.28
CA ILE A 395 -15.91 1.65 12.74
C ILE A 395 -14.54 2.24 13.11
N ASP A 396 -14.50 3.11 14.11
CA ASP A 396 -13.28 3.69 14.67
C ASP A 396 -12.62 2.79 15.76
N ALA A 397 -11.42 3.14 16.25
CA ALA A 397 -10.70 2.32 17.24
C ALA A 397 -11.48 2.13 18.55
N SER A 398 -12.44 3.02 18.82
CA SER A 398 -13.28 3.01 20.00
C SER A 398 -14.58 2.22 19.79
N GLY A 399 -14.80 1.67 18.58
CA GLY A 399 -16.00 0.92 18.24
C GLY A 399 -17.16 1.78 17.74
N TYR A 400 -16.96 3.07 17.51
CA TYR A 400 -18.01 3.99 17.05
C TYR A 400 -18.08 4.06 15.52
N PRO A 401 -19.29 4.16 14.94
CA PRO A 401 -19.44 4.42 13.52
C PRO A 401 -18.84 5.76 13.10
N ILE A 402 -18.00 5.73 12.08
CA ILE A 402 -17.42 6.87 11.38
C ILE A 402 -17.62 6.69 9.88
N THR A 403 -17.92 7.77 9.16
CA THR A 403 -18.22 7.70 7.73
C THR A 403 -17.00 7.31 6.90
N THR A 404 -16.93 6.04 6.50
CA THR A 404 -16.01 5.55 5.46
C THR A 404 -16.75 5.57 4.12
N SER A 405 -16.16 6.16 3.10
CA SER A 405 -16.79 6.35 1.78
C SER A 405 -16.15 5.45 0.73
N VAL A 406 -16.98 4.74 -0.03
CA VAL A 406 -16.57 3.89 -1.15
C VAL A 406 -17.34 4.32 -2.38
N GLU A 407 -16.63 4.73 -3.42
CA GLU A 407 -17.18 5.05 -4.72
C GLU A 407 -16.55 4.15 -5.79
N ILE A 408 -17.39 3.40 -6.50
CA ILE A 408 -16.93 2.43 -7.49
C ILE A 408 -17.73 2.62 -8.78
N ASN A 409 -17.05 2.75 -9.91
CA ASN A 409 -17.73 2.68 -11.20
C ASN A 409 -18.12 1.22 -11.52
N SER A 410 -19.35 0.98 -11.96
CA SER A 410 -19.82 -0.38 -12.25
C SER A 410 -18.99 -1.11 -13.31
N ASN A 411 -18.34 -0.39 -14.22
CA ASN A 411 -17.47 -0.99 -15.24
C ASN A 411 -16.21 -1.62 -14.66
N SER A 412 -15.79 -1.22 -13.45
CA SER A 412 -14.64 -1.85 -12.78
C SER A 412 -14.98 -3.19 -12.13
N LEU A 413 -16.24 -3.62 -12.21
CA LEU A 413 -16.75 -4.88 -11.67
C LEU A 413 -17.24 -5.73 -12.85
N PRO A 414 -16.39 -6.59 -13.44
CA PRO A 414 -16.78 -7.38 -14.61
C PRO A 414 -18.06 -8.20 -14.39
N SER A 415 -18.24 -8.73 -13.18
CA SER A 415 -19.43 -9.48 -12.77
C SER A 415 -20.70 -8.62 -12.81
N TYR A 416 -20.63 -7.33 -12.49
CA TYR A 416 -21.82 -6.48 -12.49
C TYR A 416 -22.55 -6.46 -13.83
N SER A 417 -21.82 -6.45 -14.94
CA SER A 417 -22.41 -6.48 -16.29
C SER A 417 -23.16 -7.78 -16.61
N THR A 418 -22.76 -8.90 -16.00
CA THR A 418 -23.34 -10.23 -16.28
C THR A 418 -24.48 -10.59 -15.34
N ASN A 419 -24.41 -10.21 -14.07
CA ASN A 419 -25.32 -10.69 -13.02
C ASN A 419 -25.68 -9.62 -11.97
N GLN A 420 -25.26 -8.36 -12.16
CA GLN A 420 -25.43 -7.26 -11.19
C GLN A 420 -24.74 -7.49 -9.84
N GLU A 421 -23.82 -8.45 -9.75
CA GLU A 421 -23.04 -8.67 -8.54
C GLU A 421 -21.96 -7.62 -8.39
N THR A 422 -21.81 -7.16 -7.15
CA THR A 422 -20.93 -6.03 -6.84
C THR A 422 -19.71 -6.46 -6.04
N TRP A 423 -19.83 -7.51 -5.22
CA TRP A 423 -18.76 -8.00 -4.32
C TRP A 423 -18.16 -6.92 -3.42
N VAL A 424 -18.97 -5.91 -3.11
CA VAL A 424 -18.67 -4.83 -2.16
C VAL A 424 -19.42 -5.11 -0.87
N PHE A 425 -18.68 -5.40 0.19
CA PHE A 425 -19.26 -5.67 1.49
C PHE A 425 -19.23 -4.37 2.29
N ALA A 426 -20.37 -3.69 2.36
CA ALA A 426 -20.50 -2.41 3.03
C ALA A 426 -21.76 -2.42 3.90
N ASP A 427 -21.55 -2.37 5.21
CA ASP A 427 -22.63 -2.27 6.18
C ASP A 427 -22.85 -0.81 6.59
N SER A 428 -23.94 -0.21 6.11
CA SER A 428 -24.30 1.16 6.45
C SER A 428 -24.55 1.38 7.94
N SER A 429 -24.92 0.33 8.70
CA SER A 429 -25.05 0.43 10.16
C SER A 429 -23.68 0.60 10.86
N LYS A 430 -22.60 0.23 10.16
CA LYS A 430 -21.21 0.36 10.58
C LYS A 430 -20.53 1.56 9.90
N GLY A 431 -21.26 2.64 9.63
CA GLY A 431 -20.68 3.88 9.11
C GLY A 431 -20.19 3.83 7.65
N CYS A 432 -20.51 2.78 6.89
CA CYS A 432 -20.11 2.70 5.48
C CYS A 432 -21.09 3.34 4.53
N ASN A 433 -20.60 4.30 3.73
CA ASN A 433 -21.32 4.85 2.60
C ASN A 433 -20.71 4.30 1.30
N SER A 434 -21.41 3.37 0.65
CA SER A 434 -20.98 2.77 -0.62
C SER A 434 -21.91 3.21 -1.75
N ILE A 435 -21.30 3.74 -2.81
CA ILE A 435 -21.98 4.19 -4.03
C ILE A 435 -21.35 3.47 -5.21
N ILE A 436 -22.18 2.74 -5.97
CA ILE A 436 -21.78 2.16 -7.24
C ILE A 436 -22.40 2.99 -8.37
N ARG A 437 -21.57 3.67 -9.14
CA ARG A 437 -22.01 4.50 -10.27
C ARG A 437 -22.21 3.64 -11.50
N SER A 438 -23.43 3.58 -12.00
CA SER A 438 -23.75 2.93 -13.28
C SER A 438 -24.35 3.93 -14.27
N PRO A 439 -24.29 3.67 -15.59
CA PRO A 439 -24.96 4.51 -16.58
C PRO A 439 -26.47 4.66 -16.35
N GLY A 440 -27.11 3.68 -15.70
CA GLY A 440 -28.54 3.68 -15.38
C GLY A 440 -28.90 4.39 -14.08
N GLY A 441 -27.92 4.94 -13.35
CA GLY A 441 -28.10 5.60 -12.06
C GLY A 441 -27.12 5.12 -10.99
N ASN A 442 -27.13 5.81 -9.84
CA ASN A 442 -26.30 5.43 -8.71
C ASN A 442 -27.01 4.35 -7.88
N ILE A 443 -26.33 3.23 -7.65
CA ILE A 443 -26.74 2.27 -6.64
C ILE A 443 -26.18 2.77 -5.31
N VAL A 444 -27.08 3.26 -4.46
CA VAL A 444 -26.75 3.71 -3.10
C VAL A 444 -27.26 2.65 -2.13
N GLY A 445 -26.34 2.07 -1.36
CA GLY A 445 -26.67 0.99 -0.44
C GLY A 445 -26.88 -0.36 -1.16
N ARG A 446 -27.59 -1.27 -0.49
CA ARG A 446 -27.70 -2.68 -0.89
C ARG A 446 -28.98 -2.92 -1.67
N LEU A 447 -28.85 -3.52 -2.86
CA LEU A 447 -30.00 -4.00 -3.64
C LEU A 447 -30.68 -5.18 -2.94
N ALA A 448 -31.96 -5.37 -3.21
CA ALA A 448 -32.75 -6.48 -2.68
C ALA A 448 -32.27 -7.84 -3.23
N PRO A 449 -32.18 -8.90 -2.40
CA PRO A 449 -31.98 -10.25 -2.91
C PRO A 449 -33.16 -10.64 -3.82
N GLN A 450 -32.87 -11.26 -4.96
CA GLN A 450 -33.90 -11.68 -5.90
C GLN A 450 -33.63 -13.10 -6.37
N ALA A 451 -34.50 -14.04 -5.99
CA ALA A 451 -34.52 -15.34 -6.65
C ALA A 451 -35.01 -15.17 -8.10
N THR A 452 -34.30 -15.72 -9.07
CA THR A 452 -34.69 -15.75 -10.48
C THR A 452 -35.34 -17.09 -10.83
N SER A 453 -34.86 -18.18 -10.22
CA SER A 453 -35.43 -19.52 -10.33
C SER A 453 -35.10 -20.38 -9.10
N GLY A 454 -35.69 -21.56 -9.03
CA GLY A 454 -35.26 -22.57 -8.08
C GLY A 454 -36.04 -23.87 -8.24
N SER A 455 -35.64 -24.90 -7.51
CA SER A 455 -36.23 -26.23 -7.55
C SER A 455 -36.28 -26.83 -6.15
N ILE A 456 -37.34 -27.58 -5.88
CA ILE A 456 -37.50 -28.36 -4.64
C ILE A 456 -37.66 -29.82 -5.04
N THR A 457 -36.72 -30.66 -4.62
CA THR A 457 -36.72 -32.10 -4.86
C THR A 457 -37.04 -32.82 -3.56
N ILE A 458 -38.15 -33.55 -3.54
CA ILE A 458 -38.57 -34.37 -2.40
C ILE A 458 -38.36 -35.85 -2.77
N LYS A 459 -37.54 -36.56 -2.00
CA LYS A 459 -37.40 -38.02 -2.11
C LYS A 459 -37.97 -38.66 -0.86
N SER A 460 -38.78 -39.70 -1.05
CA SER A 460 -39.31 -40.50 0.05
C SER A 460 -38.63 -41.87 0.03
N ASP A 461 -38.25 -42.38 1.19
CA ASP A 461 -37.78 -43.76 1.32
C ASP A 461 -38.92 -44.73 1.67
N GLU A 462 -38.60 -46.02 1.74
CA GLU A 462 -39.57 -47.09 2.05
C GLU A 462 -40.16 -46.98 3.48
N SER A 463 -39.50 -46.26 4.38
CA SER A 463 -39.99 -45.99 5.74
C SER A 463 -40.94 -44.79 5.81
N GLY A 464 -41.15 -44.09 4.69
CA GLY A 464 -41.93 -42.86 4.61
C GLY A 464 -41.14 -41.62 5.05
N SER A 465 -39.84 -41.74 5.33
CA SER A 465 -38.98 -40.60 5.62
C SER A 465 -38.73 -39.81 4.35
N LYS A 466 -38.84 -38.49 4.44
CA LYS A 466 -38.65 -37.56 3.33
C LYS A 466 -37.32 -36.84 3.47
N THR A 467 -36.56 -36.77 2.37
CA THR A 467 -35.42 -35.86 2.20
C THR A 467 -35.81 -34.78 1.21
N VAL A 468 -35.59 -33.52 1.58
CA VAL A 468 -35.99 -32.36 0.78
C VAL A 468 -34.75 -31.56 0.45
N LYS A 469 -34.37 -31.53 -0.83
CA LYS A 469 -33.27 -30.71 -1.33
C LYS A 469 -33.82 -29.54 -2.12
N THR A 470 -33.34 -28.34 -1.84
CA THR A 470 -33.70 -27.14 -2.57
C THR A 470 -32.48 -26.54 -3.24
N THR A 471 -32.65 -26.09 -4.47
CA THR A 471 -31.67 -25.29 -5.22
C THR A 471 -32.32 -23.96 -5.57
N VAL A 472 -31.61 -22.86 -5.34
CA VAL A 472 -32.10 -21.52 -5.69
C VAL A 472 -31.05 -20.85 -6.55
N THR A 473 -31.51 -20.23 -7.64
CA THR A 473 -30.69 -19.33 -8.46
C THR A 473 -31.27 -17.92 -8.39
N GLY A 474 -30.42 -16.90 -8.34
CA GLY A 474 -30.84 -15.51 -8.18
C GLY A 474 -29.68 -14.54 -8.16
N ASN A 475 -29.99 -13.28 -7.90
CA ASN A 475 -29.03 -12.19 -7.81
C ASN A 475 -29.01 -11.64 -6.38
N ILE A 476 -27.85 -11.13 -5.97
CA ILE A 476 -27.64 -10.42 -4.70
C ILE A 476 -27.90 -11.37 -3.51
N LEU A 477 -27.48 -12.63 -3.65
CA LEU A 477 -27.66 -13.71 -2.68
C LEU A 477 -26.46 -13.81 -1.71
N ASN A 478 -25.97 -12.67 -1.23
CA ASN A 478 -24.80 -12.59 -0.37
C ASN A 478 -25.16 -12.70 1.12
N PRO A 479 -24.68 -13.74 1.85
CA PRO A 479 -24.99 -13.93 3.26
C PRO A 479 -24.05 -13.18 4.22
N CYS A 480 -22.96 -12.57 3.76
CA CYS A 480 -21.98 -11.97 4.68
C CYS A 480 -22.25 -10.51 5.02
N ASP A 481 -23.04 -9.80 4.23
CA ASP A 481 -23.43 -8.43 4.54
C ASP A 481 -24.79 -8.37 5.24
N ARG A 482 -25.64 -9.39 5.11
CA ARG A 482 -27.02 -9.41 5.63
C ARG A 482 -27.46 -10.81 6.05
N ILE A 483 -28.55 -10.87 6.79
CA ILE A 483 -29.22 -12.12 7.12
C ILE A 483 -30.25 -12.42 6.04
N LEU A 484 -30.06 -13.53 5.33
CA LEU A 484 -30.96 -13.99 4.29
C LEU A 484 -31.87 -15.10 4.81
N ASN A 485 -33.16 -15.01 4.48
CA ASN A 485 -34.13 -16.09 4.71
C ASN A 485 -34.62 -16.63 3.37
N LEU A 486 -34.65 -17.95 3.24
CA LEU A 486 -35.42 -18.63 2.22
C LEU A 486 -36.82 -18.90 2.76
N GLU A 487 -37.82 -18.39 2.05
CA GLU A 487 -39.22 -18.72 2.32
C GLU A 487 -39.76 -19.66 1.25
N VAL A 488 -40.52 -20.66 1.68
CA VAL A 488 -41.24 -21.59 0.81
C VAL A 488 -42.73 -21.50 1.08
N ARG A 489 -43.49 -21.42 -0.01
CA ARG A 489 -44.95 -21.32 -0.02
C ARG A 489 -45.55 -22.48 -0.79
N ASN A 490 -46.63 -23.03 -0.28
CA ASN A 490 -47.39 -24.09 -0.94
C ASN A 490 -48.35 -23.53 -2.01
N GLN A 491 -49.01 -24.43 -2.73
CA GLN A 491 -49.99 -24.10 -3.77
C GLN A 491 -51.21 -23.29 -3.29
N TYR A 492 -51.47 -23.26 -1.99
CA TYR A 492 -52.57 -22.49 -1.39
C TYR A 492 -52.16 -21.08 -0.97
N GLY A 493 -50.90 -20.69 -1.20
CA GLY A 493 -50.41 -19.37 -0.82
C GLY A 493 -49.97 -19.26 0.64
N GLN A 494 -49.90 -20.37 1.38
CA GLN A 494 -49.41 -20.39 2.75
C GLN A 494 -47.89 -20.58 2.77
N THR A 495 -47.18 -19.72 3.49
CA THR A 495 -45.75 -19.93 3.81
C THR A 495 -45.64 -21.10 4.78
N ILE A 496 -44.96 -22.16 4.35
CA ILE A 496 -44.80 -23.41 5.11
C ILE A 496 -43.42 -23.53 5.76
N LEU A 497 -42.45 -22.74 5.28
CA LEU A 497 -41.09 -22.72 5.81
C LEU A 497 -40.49 -21.32 5.66
N SER A 498 -39.74 -20.88 6.67
CA SER A 498 -38.81 -19.76 6.61
C SER A 498 -37.51 -20.22 7.25
N GLN A 499 -36.46 -20.38 6.45
CA GLN A 499 -35.15 -20.87 6.88
C GLN A 499 -34.12 -19.75 6.80
N ASN A 500 -33.43 -19.47 7.91
CA ASN A 500 -32.25 -18.61 7.91
C ASN A 500 -31.12 -19.33 7.18
N LEU A 501 -30.57 -18.68 6.14
CA LEU A 501 -29.50 -19.23 5.31
C LEU A 501 -28.12 -19.10 5.97
N ASN A 502 -27.98 -18.22 6.97
CA ASN A 502 -26.73 -17.95 7.67
C ASN A 502 -26.54 -18.84 8.91
N GLU A 503 -27.60 -19.50 9.39
CA GLU A 503 -27.55 -20.35 10.59
C GLU A 503 -27.44 -21.83 10.23
N SER A 504 -26.47 -22.51 10.86
CA SER A 504 -26.30 -23.97 10.79
C SER A 504 -26.98 -24.72 11.95
N GLN A 505 -27.85 -24.05 12.71
CA GLN A 505 -28.47 -24.62 13.91
C GLN A 505 -29.78 -25.36 13.61
N SER A 506 -29.70 -26.53 12.97
CA SER A 506 -30.65 -27.66 13.16
C SER A 506 -30.40 -28.73 12.09
N ASN A 507 -30.00 -29.95 12.46
CA ASN A 507 -30.14 -31.25 11.77
C ASN A 507 -30.12 -31.36 10.22
N ALA A 508 -29.65 -30.34 9.50
CA ALA A 508 -29.56 -30.21 8.06
C ALA A 508 -28.28 -29.43 7.77
N ALA A 509 -27.54 -29.83 6.73
CA ALA A 509 -26.36 -29.07 6.30
C ALA A 509 -26.80 -27.65 5.92
N GLY A 510 -26.13 -26.63 6.47
CA GLY A 510 -26.38 -25.23 6.11
C GLY A 510 -26.22 -25.01 4.60
N ALA A 511 -26.76 -23.89 4.10
CA ALA A 511 -26.75 -23.59 2.67
C ALA A 511 -25.32 -23.59 2.08
N GLN A 512 -25.19 -24.19 0.91
CA GLN A 512 -23.94 -24.34 0.17
C GLN A 512 -24.03 -23.53 -1.12
N TRP A 513 -23.20 -22.50 -1.27
CA TRP A 513 -23.13 -21.71 -2.49
C TRP A 513 -22.28 -22.44 -3.51
N GLU A 514 -22.91 -22.82 -4.62
CA GLU A 514 -22.28 -23.46 -5.78
C GLU A 514 -21.71 -22.41 -6.75
N GLY A 515 -22.22 -21.19 -6.66
CA GLY A 515 -21.82 -20.03 -7.45
C GLY A 515 -22.21 -18.75 -6.73
N PHE A 516 -21.97 -17.62 -7.37
CA PHE A 516 -22.43 -16.34 -6.87
C PHE A 516 -23.95 -16.19 -6.87
N ASP A 517 -24.59 -16.81 -7.86
CA ASP A 517 -26.00 -16.73 -8.15
C ASP A 517 -26.75 -17.96 -7.64
N LYS A 518 -26.07 -18.96 -7.10
CA LYS A 518 -26.68 -20.28 -6.86
C LYS A 518 -26.26 -20.87 -5.53
N PHE A 519 -27.25 -21.29 -4.75
CA PHE A 519 -27.04 -22.10 -3.56
C PHE A 519 -27.99 -23.29 -3.49
N SER A 520 -27.59 -24.32 -2.74
CA SER A 520 -28.44 -25.45 -2.39
C SER A 520 -28.44 -25.71 -0.89
N LEU A 521 -29.55 -26.23 -0.37
CA LEU A 521 -29.67 -26.65 1.03
C LEU A 521 -30.67 -27.78 1.18
N GLU A 522 -30.55 -28.50 2.29
CA GLU A 522 -31.56 -29.45 2.73
C GLU A 522 -32.57 -28.75 3.63
N LEU A 523 -33.86 -28.97 3.39
CA LEU A 523 -34.94 -28.37 4.16
C LEU A 523 -35.50 -29.36 5.19
N PRO A 524 -36.04 -28.87 6.32
CA PRO A 524 -36.73 -29.71 7.29
C PRO A 524 -37.92 -30.45 6.66
N SER A 525 -37.87 -31.77 6.66
CA SER A 525 -38.90 -32.63 6.04
C SER A 525 -40.27 -32.52 6.72
N SER A 526 -40.32 -32.09 7.98
CA SER A 526 -41.55 -31.84 8.74
C SER A 526 -42.50 -30.85 8.07
N SER A 527 -41.97 -29.88 7.32
CA SER A 527 -42.76 -28.89 6.58
C SER A 527 -43.38 -29.45 5.28
N PHE A 528 -43.01 -30.68 4.90
CA PHE A 528 -43.36 -31.33 3.63
C PHE A 528 -44.03 -32.70 3.82
N LEU A 529 -44.55 -33.00 5.02
CA LEU A 529 -45.19 -34.28 5.33
C LEU A 529 -46.37 -34.57 4.41
N ASP A 530 -47.20 -33.57 4.13
CA ASP A 530 -48.37 -33.71 3.25
C ASP A 530 -48.05 -33.52 1.76
N ALA A 531 -46.78 -33.29 1.41
CA ALA A 531 -46.39 -33.09 0.02
C ALA A 531 -46.58 -34.39 -0.78
N THR A 532 -47.37 -34.29 -1.84
CA THR A 532 -47.61 -35.32 -2.85
C THR A 532 -46.86 -34.98 -4.15
N THR A 533 -46.89 -35.90 -5.12
CA THR A 533 -46.33 -35.69 -6.47
C THR A 533 -47.02 -34.59 -7.29
N GLU A 534 -48.12 -34.02 -6.80
CA GLU A 534 -48.83 -32.89 -7.44
C GLU A 534 -48.61 -31.57 -6.71
N SER A 535 -47.91 -31.59 -5.57
CA SER A 535 -47.73 -30.42 -4.73
C SER A 535 -46.84 -29.38 -5.41
N LYS A 536 -47.38 -28.18 -5.62
CA LYS A 536 -46.62 -27.06 -6.20
C LYS A 536 -46.07 -26.17 -5.10
N PHE A 537 -44.81 -25.78 -5.26
CA PHE A 537 -44.13 -24.87 -4.35
C PHE A 537 -43.67 -23.61 -5.07
N SER A 538 -43.63 -22.53 -4.33
CA SER A 538 -42.96 -21.30 -4.73
C SER A 538 -41.97 -20.90 -3.65
N LEU A 539 -40.88 -20.28 -4.06
CA LEU A 539 -39.82 -19.85 -3.18
C LEU A 539 -39.47 -18.39 -3.43
N ARG A 540 -38.91 -17.76 -2.41
CA ARG A 540 -38.26 -16.46 -2.52
C ARG A 540 -37.17 -16.33 -1.49
N VAL A 541 -36.21 -15.46 -1.77
CA VAL A 541 -35.18 -15.08 -0.81
C VAL A 541 -35.44 -13.65 -0.39
N ILE A 542 -35.51 -13.41 0.92
CA ILE A 542 -35.70 -12.09 1.50
C ILE A 542 -34.60 -11.80 2.52
N GLU A 543 -34.39 -10.53 2.80
CA GLU A 543 -33.62 -10.12 3.98
C GLU A 543 -34.48 -10.26 5.24
N TYR A 544 -33.88 -10.62 6.36
CA TYR A 544 -34.57 -10.76 7.64
C TYR A 544 -35.40 -9.49 7.97
N ARG A 545 -36.69 -9.69 8.28
CA ARG A 545 -37.71 -8.64 8.51
C ARG A 545 -38.09 -7.77 7.30
N LYS A 546 -37.72 -8.14 6.08
CA LYS A 546 -38.11 -7.43 4.84
C LYS A 546 -38.99 -8.31 3.93
N GLU A 547 -40.13 -8.74 4.46
CA GLU A 547 -41.04 -9.72 3.83
C GLU A 547 -41.69 -9.25 2.51
N SER A 548 -41.64 -7.96 2.17
CA SER A 548 -42.19 -7.41 0.91
C SER A 548 -41.13 -7.11 -0.15
N GLN A 549 -39.89 -7.55 0.06
CA GLN A 549 -38.73 -7.13 -0.75
C GLN A 549 -38.54 -7.93 -2.05
N SER A 550 -39.08 -9.14 -2.14
CA SER A 550 -38.92 -10.01 -3.30
C SER A 550 -40.18 -10.77 -3.67
N ASP A 551 -40.31 -11.02 -4.98
CA ASP A 551 -41.42 -11.76 -5.58
C ASP A 551 -41.27 -13.26 -5.41
N TRP A 552 -42.40 -13.97 -5.37
CA TRP A 552 -42.43 -15.42 -5.38
C TRP A 552 -42.06 -15.99 -6.75
N LYS A 553 -41.14 -16.95 -6.78
CA LYS A 553 -40.78 -17.74 -7.97
C LYS A 553 -41.31 -19.15 -7.84
N LYS A 554 -41.87 -19.70 -8.92
CA LYS A 554 -42.32 -21.09 -8.96
C LYS A 554 -41.08 -21.99 -8.93
N GLY A 555 -41.11 -23.03 -8.09
CA GLY A 555 -40.08 -24.05 -8.12
C GLY A 555 -40.34 -25.02 -9.27
N ASP A 556 -39.35 -25.24 -10.13
CA ASP A 556 -39.44 -26.28 -11.18
C ASP A 556 -39.13 -27.66 -10.56
N GLU A 557 -39.98 -28.65 -10.82
CA GLU A 557 -39.78 -30.04 -10.39
C GLU A 557 -38.87 -30.79 -11.38
N GLU A 558 -37.68 -31.20 -10.94
CA GLU A 558 -36.87 -32.17 -11.68
C GLU A 558 -37.07 -33.58 -11.10
N LYS A 559 -37.69 -34.45 -11.89
CA LYS A 559 -38.17 -35.79 -11.51
C LYS A 559 -37.06 -36.85 -11.61
N ARG A 560 -36.77 -37.56 -10.52
CA ARG A 560 -36.21 -38.93 -10.56
C ARG A 560 -36.76 -39.79 -9.41
N ILE A 561 -37.79 -40.57 -9.69
CA ILE A 561 -38.16 -41.74 -8.89
C ILE A 561 -37.45 -42.94 -9.53
N LEU A 562 -36.36 -43.41 -8.92
CA LEU A 562 -35.76 -44.71 -9.23
C LEU A 562 -36.53 -45.77 -8.44
N ASN A 563 -37.68 -46.20 -8.96
CA ASN A 563 -38.25 -47.47 -8.53
C ASN A 563 -37.40 -48.57 -9.14
N LYS A 564 -36.55 -49.20 -8.34
CA LYS A 564 -35.84 -50.41 -8.72
C LYS A 564 -36.90 -51.50 -8.84
N GLU A 565 -37.36 -51.77 -10.05
CA GLU A 565 -38.25 -52.89 -10.33
C GLU A 565 -37.58 -54.20 -9.90
N ARG A 566 -38.32 -55.00 -9.13
CA ARG A 566 -37.95 -56.35 -8.74
C ARG A 566 -37.72 -57.22 -9.97
N LYS A 567 -36.54 -57.84 -10.06
CA LYS A 567 -36.38 -59.23 -10.51
C LYS A 567 -35.59 -60.00 -9.47
#